data_AF-A0AA91BUF9-F1
#
_entry.id   AF-A0AA91BUF9-F1
#
_cell.length_a   1.000
_cell.length_b   1.000
_cell.length_c   1.000
_cell.angle_alpha   90.00
_cell.angle_beta   90.00
_cell.angle_gamma   90.00
#
_symmetry.space_group_name_H-M   'P 1'
#
loop_
_entity.id
_entity.type
_entity.pdbx_description
1 polymer ?
#
loop_
_entity_poly.entity_id
_entity_poly.type
_entity_poly.pdbx_seq_one_letter_code
_entity_poly.pdbx_strand_id
1 'polypeptide(L)'
;MTEPADLVAEIEALENKLQEAKASITRRFIGQERVVDLTLTALLCGGHALLIGLPGLGKTRLVETLSTVMGLHGSRIQFTPDLMPADILGSEVLDTADDGSRHFRFIPGPIFCQLLMADEINRASPRTQSALLQAMQERTVTVAGEDRSLGTPFHVLATQNPIEQEGTYPLPEAQLDRFLVQIDVEYPDRQTERDILLATTGVEEEEAHQIFSKEELLAAQVLLRRMPVGESVVELILDLVRAFRPEEPGVSERVAETVAWGPGPRAAQALMMTVRARAMLQGRLAPNAEDVLDMARPVLSHRMALNFAARARGDSLAELIDSTAVGLIRTEAAA
;
A
#
# COMPACT_ATOMS: atom_id res chain seq x y z
N MET A 1 -8.33 29.46 -8.95
CA MET A 1 -6.89 29.26 -8.71
C MET A 1 -6.67 29.67 -7.27
N THR A 2 -6.50 28.70 -6.37
CA THR A 2 -6.24 28.96 -4.94
C THR A 2 -4.86 29.62 -4.84
N GLU A 3 -4.73 30.68 -4.04
CA GLU A 3 -3.47 31.43 -3.95
C GLU A 3 -2.38 30.56 -3.26
N PRO A 4 -1.09 30.78 -3.55
CA PRO A 4 0.00 30.02 -2.93
C PRO A 4 -0.01 30.06 -1.39
N ALA A 5 -0.48 31.17 -0.82
CA ALA A 5 -0.63 31.34 0.63
C ALA A 5 -1.69 30.40 1.23
N ASP A 6 -2.78 30.11 0.51
CA ASP A 6 -3.81 29.19 0.95
C ASP A 6 -3.30 27.74 0.99
N LEU A 7 -2.41 27.37 0.05
CA LEU A 7 -1.85 26.01 -0.01
C LEU A 7 -0.99 25.69 1.22
N VAL A 8 -0.21 26.66 1.71
CA VAL A 8 0.64 26.46 2.89
C VAL A 8 -0.21 26.22 4.13
N ALA A 9 -1.23 27.06 4.34
CA ALA A 9 -2.15 26.90 5.47
C ALA A 9 -2.94 25.58 5.41
N GLU A 10 -3.38 25.15 4.20
CA GLU A 10 -4.01 23.85 3.98
C GLU A 10 -3.07 22.69 4.37
N ILE A 11 -1.78 22.77 4.03
CA ILE A 11 -0.80 21.72 4.35
C ILE A 11 -0.49 21.69 5.85
N GLU A 12 -0.30 22.83 6.51
CA GLU A 12 -0.04 22.91 7.96
C GLU A 12 -1.22 22.38 8.79
N ALA A 13 -2.46 22.68 8.39
CA ALA A 13 -3.65 22.14 9.04
C ALA A 13 -3.73 20.61 8.88
N LEU A 14 -3.43 20.10 7.68
CA LEU A 14 -3.41 18.67 7.41
C LEU A 14 -2.29 17.96 8.17
N GLU A 15 -1.10 18.57 8.28
CA GLU A 15 0.03 18.02 9.03
C GLU A 15 -0.36 17.72 10.49
N ASN A 16 -0.93 18.68 11.19
CA ASN A 16 -1.35 18.51 12.58
C ASN A 16 -2.30 17.31 12.74
N LYS A 17 -3.25 17.20 11.81
CA LYS A 17 -4.23 16.11 11.80
C LYS A 17 -3.60 14.74 11.47
N LEU A 18 -2.61 14.72 10.59
CA LEU A 18 -1.83 13.51 10.28
C LEU A 18 -0.97 13.07 11.47
N GLN A 19 -0.37 14.00 12.21
CA GLN A 19 0.37 13.67 13.44
C GLN A 19 -0.55 13.09 14.51
N GLU A 20 -1.74 13.66 14.68
CA GLU A 20 -2.75 13.13 15.60
C GLU A 20 -3.18 11.70 15.19
N ALA A 21 -3.46 11.48 13.90
CA ALA A 21 -3.80 10.17 13.38
C ALA A 21 -2.68 9.15 13.58
N LYS A 22 -1.43 9.52 13.23
CA LYS A 22 -0.25 8.68 13.45
C LYS A 22 -0.08 8.33 14.92
N ALA A 23 -0.18 9.30 15.82
CA ALA A 23 -0.08 9.06 17.25
C ALA A 23 -1.16 8.09 17.75
N SER A 24 -2.40 8.25 17.29
CA SER A 24 -3.49 7.33 17.65
C SER A 24 -3.25 5.91 17.15
N ILE A 25 -2.67 5.74 15.95
CA ILE A 25 -2.37 4.42 15.38
C ILE A 25 -1.19 3.76 16.12
N THR A 26 -0.09 4.48 16.32
CA THR A 26 1.14 3.97 16.96
C THR A 26 0.92 3.56 18.41
N ARG A 27 -0.07 4.14 19.12
CA ARG A 27 -0.47 3.67 20.46
C ARG A 27 -1.00 2.24 20.46
N ARG A 28 -1.72 1.82 19.42
CA ARG A 28 -2.26 0.45 19.30
C ARG A 28 -1.34 -0.48 18.51
N PHE A 29 -0.47 0.07 17.67
CA PHE A 29 0.47 -0.66 16.83
C PHE A 29 1.92 -0.29 17.19
N ILE A 30 2.41 -0.92 18.26
CA ILE A 30 3.64 -0.52 18.97
C ILE A 30 4.89 -0.91 18.19
N GLY A 31 5.85 0.03 18.12
CA GLY A 31 7.22 -0.17 17.60
C GLY A 31 7.32 -0.49 16.10
N GLN A 32 6.28 -0.19 15.33
CA GLN A 32 6.26 -0.37 13.88
C GLN A 32 5.89 0.93 13.14
N GLU A 33 6.48 2.05 13.54
CA GLU A 33 6.19 3.37 12.96
C GLU A 33 6.36 3.40 11.45
N ARG A 34 7.37 2.70 10.92
CA ARG A 34 7.60 2.64 9.47
C ARG A 34 6.45 2.00 8.70
N VAL A 35 5.84 0.96 9.28
CA VAL A 35 4.67 0.29 8.69
C VAL A 35 3.47 1.23 8.70
N VAL A 36 3.27 1.99 9.80
CA VAL A 36 2.23 3.02 9.91
C VAL A 36 2.44 4.11 8.85
N ASP A 37 3.65 4.65 8.73
CA ASP A 37 4.00 5.70 7.77
C ASP A 37 3.74 5.27 6.33
N LEU A 38 4.15 4.05 5.97
CA LEU A 38 3.94 3.51 4.62
C LEU A 38 2.46 3.22 4.34
N THR A 39 1.69 2.80 5.35
CA THR A 39 0.26 2.56 5.18
C THR A 39 -0.51 3.87 5.03
N LEU A 40 -0.21 4.89 5.86
CA LEU A 40 -0.75 6.24 5.69
C LEU A 40 -0.35 6.84 4.34
N THR A 41 0.89 6.63 3.90
CA THR A 41 1.37 7.01 2.57
C THR A 41 0.51 6.38 1.46
N ALA A 42 0.17 5.10 1.56
CA ALA A 42 -0.69 4.44 0.59
C ALA A 42 -2.09 5.04 0.54
N LEU A 43 -2.69 5.34 1.70
CA LEU A 43 -4.00 5.99 1.80
C LEU A 43 -3.98 7.42 1.23
N LEU A 44 -2.98 8.22 1.57
CA LEU A 44 -2.81 9.59 1.07
C LEU A 44 -2.56 9.64 -0.43
N CYS A 45 -1.90 8.63 -0.99
CA CYS A 45 -1.70 8.52 -2.43
C CYS A 45 -2.95 8.05 -3.20
N GLY A 46 -4.01 7.60 -2.51
CA GLY A 46 -5.15 6.98 -3.18
C GLY A 46 -4.87 5.55 -3.67
N GLY A 47 -3.85 4.89 -3.13
CA GLY A 47 -3.33 3.61 -3.60
C GLY A 47 -3.63 2.42 -2.68
N HIS A 48 -3.10 1.26 -3.06
CA HIS A 48 -3.18 -0.01 -2.32
C HIS A 48 -1.80 -0.39 -1.80
N ALA A 49 -1.71 -1.15 -0.71
CA ALA A 49 -0.44 -1.62 -0.16
C ALA A 49 -0.42 -3.14 0.01
N LEU A 50 0.76 -3.73 -0.15
CA LEU A 50 1.02 -5.15 0.08
C LEU A 50 1.87 -5.30 1.34
N LEU A 51 1.30 -5.88 2.40
CA LEU A 51 1.98 -6.15 3.66
C LEU A 51 2.57 -7.56 3.65
N ILE A 52 3.89 -7.66 3.59
CA ILE A 52 4.61 -8.93 3.65
C ILE A 52 5.09 -9.13 5.08
N GLY A 53 4.69 -10.22 5.72
CA GLY A 53 5.16 -10.51 7.06
C GLY A 53 4.51 -11.74 7.64
N LEU A 54 5.05 -12.21 8.76
CA LEU A 54 4.59 -13.44 9.38
C LEU A 54 3.22 -13.28 10.05
N PRO A 55 2.51 -14.39 10.32
CA PRO A 55 1.29 -14.37 11.11
C PRO A 55 1.56 -13.81 12.52
N GLY A 56 0.56 -13.14 13.10
CA GLY A 56 0.66 -12.65 14.48
C GLY A 56 1.36 -11.30 14.67
N LEU A 57 1.89 -10.67 13.62
CA LEU A 57 2.55 -9.35 13.69
C LEU A 57 1.57 -8.15 13.75
N GLY A 58 0.35 -8.36 14.26
CA GLY A 58 -0.63 -7.28 14.47
C GLY A 58 -1.22 -6.65 13.19
N LYS A 59 -0.99 -7.20 12.00
CA LYS A 59 -1.50 -6.67 10.72
C LYS A 59 -3.02 -6.42 10.73
N THR A 60 -3.80 -7.33 11.32
CA THR A 60 -5.26 -7.15 11.49
C THR A 60 -5.59 -5.95 12.37
N ARG A 61 -4.93 -5.82 13.53
CA ARG A 61 -5.12 -4.68 14.45
C ARG A 61 -4.75 -3.35 13.78
N LEU A 62 -3.72 -3.33 12.93
CA LEU A 62 -3.34 -2.16 12.15
C LEU A 62 -4.48 -1.71 11.23
N VAL A 63 -5.05 -2.61 10.42
CA VAL A 63 -6.11 -2.24 9.46
C VAL A 63 -7.40 -1.83 10.16
N GLU A 64 -7.78 -2.50 11.24
CA GLU A 64 -8.94 -2.13 12.06
C GLU A 64 -8.75 -0.73 12.66
N THR A 65 -7.59 -0.47 13.26
CA THR A 65 -7.26 0.84 13.84
C THR A 65 -7.24 1.94 12.78
N LEU A 66 -6.66 1.67 11.60
CA LEU A 66 -6.68 2.60 10.48
C LEU A 66 -8.10 2.90 10.00
N SER A 67 -8.97 1.90 9.91
CA SER A 67 -10.36 2.09 9.49
C SER A 67 -11.09 3.06 10.43
N THR A 68 -10.92 2.86 11.75
CA THR A 68 -11.50 3.74 12.77
C THR A 68 -10.91 5.14 12.73
N VAL A 69 -9.59 5.27 12.80
CA VAL A 69 -8.89 6.57 12.84
C VAL A 69 -9.16 7.40 11.58
N MET A 70 -9.23 6.73 10.42
CA MET A 70 -9.45 7.39 9.13
C MET A 70 -10.93 7.62 8.79
N GLY A 71 -11.86 7.18 9.65
CA GLY A 71 -13.30 7.31 9.42
C GLY A 71 -13.79 6.56 8.19
N LEU A 72 -13.22 5.38 7.93
CA LEU A 72 -13.51 4.54 6.77
C LEU A 72 -14.31 3.31 7.18
N HIS A 73 -15.32 2.97 6.38
CA HIS A 73 -15.99 1.68 6.47
C HIS A 73 -15.01 0.58 6.08
N GLY A 74 -14.51 -0.14 7.09
CA GLY A 74 -13.59 -1.26 6.94
C GLY A 74 -14.32 -2.57 6.60
N SER A 75 -13.64 -3.45 5.87
CA SER A 75 -14.09 -4.83 5.62
C SER A 75 -12.87 -5.75 5.59
N ARG A 76 -13.07 -7.04 5.88
CA ARG A 76 -12.01 -8.04 5.90
C ARG A 76 -12.42 -9.28 5.12
N ILE A 77 -11.49 -9.77 4.30
CA ILE A 77 -11.60 -11.05 3.58
C ILE A 77 -10.38 -11.87 3.93
N GLN A 78 -10.61 -13.09 4.39
CA GLN A 78 -9.56 -14.10 4.51
C GLN A 78 -9.52 -14.89 3.19
N PHE A 79 -8.38 -14.88 2.51
CA PHE A 79 -8.22 -15.66 1.29
C PHE A 79 -7.94 -17.11 1.67
N THR A 80 -8.75 -18.01 1.13
CA THR A 80 -8.64 -19.47 1.29
C THR A 80 -8.67 -20.15 -0.07
N PRO A 81 -8.19 -21.39 -0.20
CA PRO A 81 -8.17 -22.10 -1.49
C PRO A 81 -9.56 -22.30 -2.12
N ASP A 82 -10.60 -22.34 -1.30
CA ASP A 82 -12.01 -22.52 -1.69
C ASP A 82 -12.77 -21.21 -1.94
N LEU A 83 -12.17 -20.05 -1.63
CA LEU A 83 -12.81 -18.75 -1.83
C LEU A 83 -13.12 -18.50 -3.31
N MET A 84 -14.39 -18.23 -3.62
CA MET A 84 -14.84 -17.96 -4.98
C MET A 84 -14.89 -16.45 -5.26
N PRO A 85 -14.79 -16.02 -6.54
CA PRO A 85 -14.99 -14.62 -6.91
C PRO A 85 -16.30 -14.02 -6.40
N ALA A 86 -17.39 -14.79 -6.39
CA ALA A 86 -18.69 -14.32 -5.90
C ALA A 86 -18.69 -13.98 -4.40
N ASP A 87 -17.85 -14.64 -3.60
CA ASP A 87 -17.72 -14.34 -2.16
C ASP A 87 -17.01 -13.00 -1.92
N ILE A 88 -16.29 -12.49 -2.93
CA ILE A 88 -15.61 -11.19 -2.92
C ILE A 88 -16.51 -10.11 -3.54
N LEU A 89 -17.01 -10.38 -4.75
CA LEU A 89 -17.75 -9.42 -5.57
C LEU A 89 -19.22 -9.28 -5.14
N GLY A 90 -19.77 -10.26 -4.44
CA GLY A 90 -21.21 -10.39 -4.19
C GLY A 90 -21.89 -11.33 -5.19
N SER A 91 -23.14 -11.66 -4.88
CA SER A 91 -23.94 -12.62 -5.64
C SER A 91 -25.41 -12.18 -5.73
N GLU A 92 -26.12 -12.70 -6.71
CA GLU A 92 -27.58 -12.57 -6.77
C GLU A 92 -28.25 -13.78 -6.15
N VAL A 93 -29.20 -13.51 -5.27
CA VAL A 93 -30.05 -14.54 -4.67
C VAL A 93 -31.48 -14.35 -5.14
N LEU A 94 -32.19 -15.47 -5.32
CA LEU A 94 -33.61 -15.44 -5.62
C LEU A 94 -34.38 -15.20 -4.31
N ASP A 95 -34.94 -14.01 -4.17
CA ASP A 95 -35.76 -13.63 -3.03
C ASP A 95 -37.24 -13.85 -3.35
N THR A 96 -38.03 -14.19 -2.33
CA THR A 96 -39.48 -14.40 -2.48
C THR A 96 -40.19 -13.35 -1.64
N ALA A 97 -40.92 -12.45 -2.30
CA ALA A 97 -41.70 -11.43 -1.60
C ALA A 97 -42.91 -12.05 -0.88
N ASP A 98 -43.50 -11.31 0.05
CA ASP A 98 -44.66 -11.74 0.85
C ASP A 98 -45.89 -12.12 -0.01
N ASP A 99 -45.95 -11.64 -1.26
CA ASP A 99 -46.98 -11.95 -2.25
C ASP A 99 -46.70 -13.22 -3.08
N GLY A 100 -45.58 -13.92 -2.83
CA GLY A 100 -45.17 -15.13 -3.54
C GLY A 100 -44.43 -14.88 -4.86
N SER A 101 -44.24 -13.62 -5.27
CA SER A 101 -43.44 -13.28 -6.45
C SER A 101 -41.94 -13.49 -6.17
N ARG A 102 -41.20 -13.95 -7.19
CA ARG A 102 -39.75 -14.19 -7.09
C ARG A 102 -39.00 -13.10 -7.83
N HIS A 103 -38.02 -12.48 -7.18
CA HIS A 103 -37.15 -11.48 -7.80
C HIS A 103 -35.69 -11.77 -7.43
N PHE A 104 -34.76 -11.42 -8.31
CA PHE A 104 -33.34 -11.50 -7.99
C PHE A 104 -32.94 -10.26 -7.17
N ARG A 105 -32.29 -10.49 -6.03
CA ARG A 105 -31.72 -9.44 -5.17
C ARG A 105 -30.21 -9.60 -5.11
N PHE A 106 -29.49 -8.53 -5.41
CA PHE A 106 -28.04 -8.49 -5.24
C PHE A 106 -27.67 -8.35 -3.76
N ILE A 107 -26.76 -9.21 -3.32
CA ILE A 107 -26.11 -9.11 -2.02
C ILE A 107 -24.67 -8.63 -2.26
N PRO A 108 -24.33 -7.40 -1.83
CA PRO A 108 -22.98 -6.86 -2.03
C PRO A 108 -21.96 -7.70 -1.27
N GLY A 109 -20.85 -7.99 -1.95
CA GLY A 109 -19.71 -8.65 -1.32
C GLY A 109 -18.93 -7.71 -0.40
N PRO A 110 -17.95 -8.24 0.34
CA PRO A 110 -17.11 -7.50 1.27
C PRO A 110 -16.27 -6.38 0.64
N ILE A 111 -16.10 -6.34 -0.69
CA ILE A 111 -15.37 -5.26 -1.37
C ILE A 111 -16.11 -3.93 -1.41
N PHE A 112 -17.42 -3.91 -1.15
CA PHE A 112 -18.22 -2.67 -1.07
C PHE A 112 -17.96 -1.96 0.26
N CYS A 113 -16.74 -1.47 0.42
CA CYS A 113 -16.22 -0.79 1.60
C CYS A 113 -15.22 0.29 1.15
N GLN A 114 -14.65 1.03 2.11
CA GLN A 114 -13.66 2.07 1.82
C GLN A 114 -12.23 1.61 2.10
N LEU A 115 -12.05 0.69 3.05
CA LEU A 115 -10.77 0.08 3.39
C LEU A 115 -10.93 -1.44 3.52
N LEU A 116 -10.36 -2.18 2.58
CA LEU A 116 -10.43 -3.64 2.56
C LEU A 116 -9.11 -4.25 3.06
N MET A 117 -9.19 -5.11 4.07
CA MET A 117 -8.13 -6.04 4.42
C MET A 117 -8.30 -7.33 3.59
N ALA A 118 -7.32 -7.64 2.74
CA ALA A 118 -7.27 -8.89 1.97
C ALA A 118 -6.17 -9.80 2.54
N ASP A 119 -6.52 -10.62 3.52
CA ASP A 119 -5.56 -11.44 4.28
C ASP A 119 -5.14 -12.66 3.46
N GLU A 120 -3.83 -12.89 3.36
CA GLU A 120 -3.21 -14.04 2.69
C GLU A 120 -3.63 -14.20 1.21
N ILE A 121 -3.58 -13.10 0.46
CA ILE A 121 -4.06 -13.03 -0.94
C ILE A 121 -3.48 -14.14 -1.84
N ASN A 122 -2.28 -14.63 -1.52
CA ASN A 122 -1.61 -15.73 -2.21
C ASN A 122 -2.24 -17.12 -1.96
N ARG A 123 -3.21 -17.30 -1.06
CA ARG A 123 -3.86 -18.60 -0.80
C ARG A 123 -5.07 -18.89 -1.69
N ALA A 124 -5.65 -17.88 -2.33
CA ALA A 124 -6.78 -18.10 -3.24
C ALA A 124 -6.31 -18.39 -4.67
N SER A 125 -7.20 -19.02 -5.45
CA SER A 125 -6.94 -19.31 -6.86
C SER A 125 -6.63 -18.04 -7.68
N PRO A 126 -5.88 -18.15 -8.79
CA PRO A 126 -5.61 -17.01 -9.68
C PRO A 126 -6.88 -16.31 -10.19
N ARG A 127 -7.99 -17.04 -10.33
CA ARG A 127 -9.29 -16.48 -10.74
C ARG A 127 -9.85 -15.57 -9.64
N THR A 128 -9.79 -16.00 -8.39
CA THR A 128 -10.26 -15.24 -7.22
C THR A 128 -9.39 -14.00 -6.98
N GLN A 129 -8.06 -14.16 -7.08
CA GLN A 129 -7.12 -13.03 -7.02
C GLN A 129 -7.44 -11.98 -8.10
N SER A 130 -7.66 -12.42 -9.34
CA SER A 130 -7.97 -11.54 -10.46
C SER A 130 -9.24 -10.72 -10.25
N ALA A 131 -10.27 -11.29 -9.60
CA ALA A 131 -11.51 -10.58 -9.30
C ALA A 131 -11.27 -9.36 -8.39
N LEU A 132 -10.50 -9.52 -7.31
CA LEU A 132 -10.12 -8.41 -6.42
C LEU A 132 -9.24 -7.39 -7.16
N LEU A 133 -8.26 -7.84 -7.94
CA LEU A 133 -7.32 -6.95 -8.62
C LEU A 133 -7.98 -6.15 -9.75
N GLN A 134 -8.99 -6.71 -10.40
CA GLN A 134 -9.83 -5.98 -11.35
C GLN A 134 -10.63 -4.90 -10.60
N ALA A 135 -11.27 -5.25 -9.49
CA ALA A 135 -11.99 -4.31 -8.63
C ALA A 135 -11.10 -3.14 -8.16
N MET A 136 -9.84 -3.41 -7.80
CA MET A 136 -8.84 -2.39 -7.46
C MET A 136 -8.60 -1.40 -8.61
N GLN A 137 -8.48 -1.92 -9.84
CA GLN A 137 -8.14 -1.10 -11.00
C GLN A 137 -9.33 -0.32 -11.56
N GLU A 138 -10.50 -0.96 -11.64
CA GLU A 138 -11.70 -0.42 -12.30
C GLU A 138 -12.62 0.33 -11.34
N ARG A 139 -12.50 0.08 -10.02
CA ARG A 139 -13.38 0.64 -8.97
C ARG A 139 -14.87 0.41 -9.22
N THR A 140 -15.18 -0.55 -10.07
CA THR A 140 -16.50 -0.97 -10.52
C THR A 140 -16.41 -2.46 -10.78
N VAL A 141 -17.48 -3.19 -10.51
CA VAL A 141 -17.57 -4.63 -10.74
C VAL A 141 -18.88 -4.95 -11.45
N THR A 142 -18.84 -5.88 -12.40
CA THR A 142 -20.04 -6.34 -13.09
C THR A 142 -20.49 -7.66 -12.47
N VAL A 143 -21.71 -7.68 -11.92
CA VAL A 143 -22.32 -8.91 -11.38
C VAL A 143 -23.67 -9.10 -12.08
N ALA A 144 -23.88 -10.29 -12.66
CA ALA A 144 -25.09 -10.63 -13.42
C ALA A 144 -25.44 -9.66 -14.57
N GLY A 145 -24.44 -9.01 -15.16
CA GLY A 145 -24.63 -8.07 -16.27
C GLY A 145 -24.94 -6.63 -15.82
N GLU A 146 -25.00 -6.35 -14.51
CA GLU A 146 -25.12 -5.01 -13.98
C GLU A 146 -23.79 -4.50 -13.42
N ASP A 147 -23.38 -3.30 -13.84
CA ASP A 147 -22.21 -2.61 -13.32
C ASP A 147 -22.52 -1.96 -11.97
N ARG A 148 -21.63 -2.18 -11.00
CA ARG A 148 -21.77 -1.71 -9.62
C ARG A 148 -20.50 -1.00 -9.16
N SER A 149 -20.62 0.29 -8.85
CA SER A 149 -19.48 1.08 -8.35
C SER A 149 -19.13 0.72 -6.91
N LEU A 150 -17.83 0.66 -6.60
CA LEU A 150 -17.32 0.43 -5.24
C LEU A 150 -17.32 1.72 -4.40
N GLY A 151 -17.60 2.87 -5.01
CA GLY A 151 -17.52 4.17 -4.36
C GLY A 151 -16.08 4.70 -4.28
N THR A 152 -15.89 5.79 -3.54
CA THR A 152 -14.58 6.44 -3.36
C THR A 152 -14.52 7.06 -1.96
N PRO A 153 -13.43 6.90 -1.19
CA PRO A 153 -12.22 6.12 -1.53
C PRO A 153 -12.45 4.61 -1.48
N PHE A 154 -11.60 3.84 -2.18
CA PHE A 154 -11.52 2.38 -2.10
C PHE A 154 -10.05 1.98 -2.03
N HIS A 155 -9.63 1.48 -0.86
CA HIS A 155 -8.27 1.07 -0.58
C HIS A 155 -8.20 -0.41 -0.24
N VAL A 156 -7.08 -1.05 -0.56
CA VAL A 156 -6.85 -2.46 -0.27
C VAL A 156 -5.49 -2.58 0.40
N LEU A 157 -5.49 -3.20 1.58
CA LEU A 157 -4.31 -3.62 2.32
C LEU A 157 -4.28 -5.14 2.24
N ALA A 158 -3.52 -5.65 1.27
CA ALA A 158 -3.38 -7.08 1.06
C ALA A 158 -2.22 -7.61 1.90
N THR A 159 -2.35 -8.79 2.50
CA THR A 159 -1.25 -9.42 3.25
C THR A 159 -0.74 -10.65 2.51
N GLN A 160 0.55 -10.93 2.68
CA GLN A 160 1.18 -12.18 2.25
C GLN A 160 2.06 -12.73 3.36
N ASN A 161 2.01 -14.05 3.54
CA ASN A 161 2.90 -14.79 4.41
C ASN A 161 4.04 -15.40 3.58
N PRO A 162 5.30 -14.99 3.77
CA PRO A 162 6.42 -15.44 2.93
C PRO A 162 6.86 -16.89 3.17
N ILE A 163 6.48 -17.51 4.30
CA ILE A 163 6.94 -18.88 4.66
C ILE A 163 5.98 -19.96 4.16
N GLU A 164 4.73 -19.62 3.86
CA GLU A 164 3.73 -20.59 3.47
C GLU A 164 3.96 -21.02 2.01
N GLN A 165 4.44 -22.25 1.82
CA GLN A 165 4.78 -22.81 0.48
C GLN A 165 3.72 -23.78 -0.04
N GLU A 166 2.87 -24.34 0.81
CA GLU A 166 1.83 -25.28 0.42
C GLU A 166 0.53 -24.55 0.10
N GLY A 167 -0.05 -24.85 -1.07
CA GLY A 167 -1.37 -24.31 -1.46
C GLY A 167 -1.37 -22.82 -1.79
N THR A 168 -0.21 -22.20 -2.05
CA THR A 168 -0.11 -20.79 -2.44
C THR A 168 0.08 -20.60 -3.94
N TYR A 169 -0.59 -19.59 -4.48
CA TYR A 169 -0.49 -19.10 -5.84
C TYR A 169 0.18 -17.71 -5.81
N PRO A 170 1.44 -17.58 -6.27
CA PRO A 170 2.12 -16.30 -6.29
C PRO A 170 1.39 -15.34 -7.24
N LEU A 171 1.29 -14.07 -6.84
CA LEU A 171 0.75 -13.03 -7.70
C LEU A 171 1.71 -12.81 -8.88
N PRO A 172 1.22 -12.86 -10.14
CA PRO A 172 1.98 -12.43 -11.30
C PRO A 172 2.50 -10.99 -11.15
N GLU A 173 3.62 -10.70 -11.78
CA GLU A 173 4.31 -9.39 -11.70
C GLU A 173 3.40 -8.23 -12.14
N ALA A 174 2.64 -8.44 -13.22
CA ALA A 174 1.65 -7.47 -13.70
C ALA A 174 0.52 -7.20 -12.68
N GLN A 175 0.28 -8.11 -11.74
CA GLN A 175 -0.67 -7.94 -10.65
C GLN A 175 -0.06 -7.20 -9.47
N LEU A 176 1.18 -7.55 -9.10
CA LEU A 176 1.93 -6.86 -8.06
C LEU A 176 2.10 -5.36 -8.36
N ASP A 177 2.35 -4.99 -9.61
CA ASP A 177 2.53 -3.60 -10.02
C ASP A 177 1.31 -2.68 -9.74
N ARG A 178 0.12 -3.26 -9.48
CA ARG A 178 -1.09 -2.53 -9.07
C ARG A 178 -1.01 -2.02 -7.61
N PHE A 179 -0.14 -2.57 -6.78
CA PHE A 179 0.10 -2.07 -5.43
C PHE A 179 1.06 -0.88 -5.47
N LEU A 180 0.75 0.18 -4.74
CA LEU A 180 1.60 1.37 -4.68
C LEU A 180 2.93 1.04 -4.00
N VAL A 181 2.87 0.40 -2.85
CA VAL A 181 4.03 0.03 -2.01
C VAL A 181 3.92 -1.41 -1.52
N GLN A 182 5.07 -2.07 -1.41
CA GLN A 182 5.29 -3.25 -0.59
C GLN A 182 5.83 -2.80 0.78
N ILE A 183 5.25 -3.34 1.85
CA ILE A 183 5.59 -3.03 3.24
C ILE A 183 6.02 -4.32 3.91
N ASP A 184 7.31 -4.44 4.18
CA ASP A 184 7.85 -5.57 4.93
C ASP A 184 7.62 -5.33 6.43
N VAL A 185 7.01 -6.31 7.09
CA VAL A 185 6.68 -6.31 8.52
C VAL A 185 7.58 -7.33 9.21
N GLU A 186 8.60 -6.82 9.89
CA GLU A 186 9.61 -7.61 10.59
C GLU A 186 9.15 -7.98 12.01
N TYR A 187 9.87 -8.92 12.63
CA TYR A 187 9.68 -9.17 14.06
C TYR A 187 10.09 -7.92 14.87
N PRO A 188 9.31 -7.57 15.91
CA PRO A 188 9.70 -6.49 16.80
C PRO A 188 11.01 -6.82 17.51
N ASP A 189 11.78 -5.79 17.85
CA ASP A 189 12.87 -5.95 18.78
C ASP A 189 12.35 -6.36 20.17
N ARG A 190 13.25 -6.86 21.04
CA ARG A 190 12.89 -7.35 22.38
C ARG A 190 12.14 -6.31 23.23
N GLN A 191 12.51 -5.04 23.13
CA GLN A 191 11.89 -3.98 23.92
C GLN A 191 10.48 -3.70 23.41
N THR A 192 10.33 -3.56 22.10
CA THR A 192 9.03 -3.44 21.44
C THR A 192 8.13 -4.64 21.75
N GLU A 193 8.66 -5.86 21.69
CA GLU A 193 7.92 -7.09 22.00
C GLU A 193 7.46 -7.12 23.47
N ARG A 194 8.33 -6.68 24.40
CA ARG A 194 7.95 -6.51 25.81
C ARG A 194 6.81 -5.51 25.97
N ASP A 195 6.86 -4.39 25.27
CA ASP A 195 5.83 -3.35 25.38
C ASP A 195 4.51 -3.81 24.75
N ILE A 196 4.55 -4.57 23.65
CA ILE A 196 3.38 -5.28 23.09
C ILE A 196 2.80 -6.26 24.11
N LEU A 197 3.62 -7.09 24.75
CA LEU A 197 3.17 -8.03 25.77
C LEU A 197 2.44 -7.31 26.92
N LEU A 198 3.00 -6.21 27.43
CA LEU A 198 2.38 -5.45 28.50
C LEU A 198 1.06 -4.79 28.06
N ALA A 199 1.03 -4.21 26.85
CA ALA A 199 -0.15 -3.54 26.33
C ALA A 199 -1.30 -4.50 25.99
N THR A 200 -0.99 -5.70 25.51
CA THR A 200 -2.01 -6.68 25.06
C THR A 200 -2.49 -7.62 26.16
N THR A 201 -1.76 -7.74 27.28
CA THR A 201 -2.15 -8.55 28.45
C THR A 201 -2.71 -7.73 29.61
N GLY A 202 -2.77 -6.41 29.44
CA GLY A 202 -3.42 -5.50 30.39
C GLY A 202 -4.94 -5.63 30.40
N VAL A 203 -5.58 -5.03 31.42
CA VAL A 203 -7.04 -5.06 31.60
C VAL A 203 -7.74 -3.97 30.78
N GLU A 204 -7.02 -2.91 30.42
CA GLU A 204 -7.55 -1.76 29.66
C GLU A 204 -7.02 -1.82 28.21
N GLU A 205 -7.91 -1.98 27.23
CA GLU A 205 -7.62 -1.65 25.84
C GLU A 205 -8.17 -0.24 25.56
N GLU A 206 -7.29 0.69 25.19
CA GLU A 206 -7.70 2.03 24.79
C GLU A 206 -8.35 1.98 23.40
N GLU A 207 -9.59 2.46 23.28
CA GLU A 207 -10.33 2.44 22.02
C GLU A 207 -9.76 3.49 21.05
N ALA A 208 -9.53 3.07 19.79
CA ALA A 208 -9.25 4.03 18.72
C ALA A 208 -10.48 4.90 18.49
N HIS A 209 -10.27 6.20 18.27
CA HIS A 209 -11.33 7.13 17.89
C HIS A 209 -11.08 7.69 16.50
N GLN A 210 -12.15 8.15 15.87
CA GLN A 210 -12.10 8.75 14.56
C GLN A 210 -11.45 10.14 14.61
N ILE A 211 -10.44 10.35 13.77
CA ILE A 211 -9.73 11.64 13.64
C ILE A 211 -10.05 12.26 12.27
N PHE A 212 -10.04 11.46 11.20
CA PHE A 212 -10.44 11.89 9.86
C PHE A 212 -11.89 11.50 9.54
N SER A 213 -12.56 12.29 8.72
CA SER A 213 -13.67 11.85 7.88
C SER A 213 -13.18 11.37 6.52
N LYS A 214 -14.03 10.61 5.80
CA LYS A 214 -13.75 10.21 4.42
C LYS A 214 -13.54 11.41 3.50
N GLU A 215 -14.29 12.50 3.68
CA GLU A 215 -14.19 13.72 2.88
C GLU A 215 -12.85 14.42 3.11
N GLU A 216 -12.37 14.44 4.35
CA GLU A 216 -11.07 15.02 4.69
C GLU A 216 -9.92 14.22 4.11
N LEU A 217 -10.01 12.88 4.09
CA LEU A 217 -9.03 12.04 3.39
C LEU A 217 -9.02 12.33 1.89
N LEU A 218 -10.19 12.49 1.26
CA LEU A 218 -10.27 12.83 -0.16
C LEU A 218 -9.68 14.23 -0.44
N ALA A 219 -9.94 15.20 0.43
CA ALA A 219 -9.34 16.53 0.34
C ALA A 219 -7.80 16.45 0.48
N ALA A 220 -7.29 15.65 1.41
CA ALA A 220 -5.86 15.40 1.58
C ALA A 220 -5.23 14.77 0.33
N GLN A 221 -5.89 13.79 -0.30
CA GLN A 221 -5.43 13.19 -1.57
C GLN A 221 -5.34 14.23 -2.71
N VAL A 222 -6.28 15.18 -2.77
CA VAL A 222 -6.26 16.28 -3.75
C VAL A 222 -5.11 17.24 -3.44
N LEU A 223 -4.94 17.62 -2.17
CA LEU A 223 -3.87 18.52 -1.73
C LEU A 223 -2.48 17.92 -2.02
N LEU A 224 -2.30 16.63 -1.78
CA LEU A 224 -1.08 15.90 -2.08
C LEU A 224 -0.68 16.02 -3.56
N ARG A 225 -1.64 15.95 -4.48
CA ARG A 225 -1.38 16.10 -5.92
C ARG A 225 -0.98 17.53 -6.31
N ARG A 226 -1.31 18.53 -5.49
CA ARG A 226 -0.94 19.94 -5.68
C ARG A 226 0.40 20.30 -5.08
N MET A 227 0.98 19.45 -4.20
CA MET A 227 2.30 19.69 -3.62
C MET A 227 3.36 19.83 -4.72
N PRO A 228 4.15 20.92 -4.72
CA PRO A 228 5.22 21.12 -5.70
C PRO A 228 6.35 20.12 -5.48
N VAL A 229 7.04 19.78 -6.57
CA VAL A 229 8.22 18.91 -6.55
C VAL A 229 9.31 19.61 -7.35
N GLY A 230 10.50 19.75 -6.76
CA GLY A 230 11.65 20.36 -7.41
C GLY A 230 12.15 19.51 -8.59
N GLU A 231 12.69 20.16 -9.61
CA GLU A 231 13.19 19.50 -10.83
C GLU A 231 14.26 18.44 -10.51
N SER A 232 15.17 18.70 -9.58
CA SER A 232 16.18 17.72 -9.13
C SER A 232 15.56 16.44 -8.57
N VAL A 233 14.46 16.54 -7.81
CA VAL A 233 13.76 15.36 -7.29
C VAL A 233 13.09 14.57 -8.43
N VAL A 234 12.59 15.26 -9.46
CA VAL A 234 12.02 14.60 -10.65
C VAL A 234 13.10 13.83 -11.40
N GLU A 235 14.25 14.47 -11.68
CA GLU A 235 15.37 13.83 -12.35
C GLU A 235 15.92 12.66 -11.53
N LEU A 236 16.09 12.82 -10.22
CA LEU A 236 16.54 11.74 -9.34
C LEU A 236 15.59 10.53 -9.35
N ILE A 237 14.27 10.75 -9.41
CA ILE A 237 13.29 9.65 -9.57
C ILE A 237 13.48 8.94 -10.91
N LEU A 238 13.70 9.70 -11.99
CA LEU A 238 13.93 9.15 -13.32
C LEU A 238 15.23 8.33 -13.35
N ASP A 239 16.33 8.90 -12.86
CA ASP A 239 17.63 8.25 -12.78
C ASP A 239 17.56 6.95 -11.95
N LEU A 240 16.90 6.99 -10.80
CA LEU A 240 16.70 5.82 -9.95
C LEU A 240 15.95 4.70 -10.69
N VAL A 241 14.82 5.00 -11.32
CA VAL A 241 14.03 3.98 -12.03
C VAL A 241 14.81 3.42 -13.22
N ARG A 242 15.53 4.27 -13.95
CA ARG A 242 16.31 3.88 -15.13
C ARG A 242 17.55 3.06 -14.75
N ALA A 243 18.15 3.33 -13.60
CA ALA A 243 19.29 2.59 -13.07
C ALA A 243 19.02 1.10 -12.78
N PHE A 244 17.75 0.67 -12.77
CA PHE A 244 17.36 -0.73 -12.59
C PHE A 244 16.88 -1.41 -13.87
N ARG A 245 16.96 -0.76 -15.04
CA ARG A 245 16.58 -1.34 -16.33
C ARG A 245 17.82 -1.96 -16.99
N PRO A 246 17.93 -3.31 -17.02
CA PRO A 246 19.17 -3.97 -17.44
C PRO A 246 19.52 -3.72 -18.92
N GLU A 247 18.55 -3.33 -19.74
CA GLU A 247 18.75 -3.04 -21.17
C GLU A 247 19.18 -1.59 -21.45
N GLU A 248 19.19 -0.71 -20.44
CA GLU A 248 19.52 0.70 -20.65
C GLU A 248 21.04 0.97 -20.71
N PRO A 249 21.49 1.88 -21.59
CA PRO A 249 22.89 2.29 -21.63
C PRO A 249 23.32 2.97 -20.32
N GLY A 250 24.50 2.61 -19.82
CA GLY A 250 25.07 3.24 -18.60
C GLY A 250 24.59 2.63 -17.29
N VAL A 251 23.78 1.56 -17.34
CA VAL A 251 23.40 0.80 -16.15
C VAL A 251 24.63 0.13 -15.52
N SER A 252 24.64 -0.01 -14.18
CA SER A 252 25.74 -0.68 -13.49
C SER A 252 25.86 -2.15 -13.91
N GLU A 253 27.09 -2.65 -13.99
CA GLU A 253 27.37 -4.06 -14.33
C GLU A 253 26.64 -5.02 -13.37
N ARG A 254 26.60 -4.67 -12.08
CA ARG A 254 25.84 -5.43 -11.07
C ARG A 254 24.37 -5.56 -11.43
N VAL A 255 23.71 -4.49 -11.88
CA VAL A 255 22.29 -4.54 -12.28
C VAL A 255 22.12 -5.34 -13.57
N ALA A 256 22.96 -5.10 -14.58
CA ALA A 256 22.89 -5.80 -15.86
C ALA A 256 23.02 -7.34 -15.69
N GLU A 257 23.86 -7.79 -14.77
CA GLU A 257 24.10 -9.22 -14.52
C GLU A 257 23.09 -9.87 -13.57
N THR A 258 22.39 -9.11 -12.73
CA THR A 258 21.54 -9.66 -11.65
C THR A 258 20.05 -9.46 -11.86
N VAL A 259 19.63 -8.41 -12.57
CA VAL A 259 18.22 -8.05 -12.74
C VAL A 259 17.66 -8.73 -14.00
N ALA A 260 16.55 -9.45 -13.85
CA ALA A 260 15.84 -10.07 -14.96
C ALA A 260 15.00 -9.07 -15.75
N TRP A 261 14.33 -8.17 -15.03
CA TRP A 261 13.52 -7.10 -15.59
C TRP A 261 13.42 -5.96 -14.57
N GLY A 262 13.34 -4.73 -15.09
CA GLY A 262 13.37 -3.52 -14.30
C GLY A 262 12.03 -2.78 -14.20
N PRO A 263 11.97 -1.74 -13.35
CA PRO A 263 10.75 -0.99 -13.11
C PRO A 263 10.29 -0.15 -14.32
N GLY A 264 8.99 -0.17 -14.58
CA GLY A 264 8.33 0.61 -15.63
C GLY A 264 7.91 2.03 -15.18
N PRO A 265 7.20 2.79 -16.05
CA PRO A 265 6.77 4.16 -15.75
C PRO A 265 5.89 4.30 -14.50
N ARG A 266 5.14 3.26 -14.13
CA ARG A 266 4.33 3.24 -12.89
C ARG A 266 5.17 3.33 -11.63
N ALA A 267 6.41 2.83 -11.65
CA ALA A 267 7.33 3.01 -10.53
C ALA A 267 7.69 4.49 -10.32
N ALA A 268 7.96 5.23 -11.41
CA ALA A 268 8.23 6.67 -11.33
C ALA A 268 7.00 7.46 -10.84
N GLN A 269 5.79 7.10 -11.29
CA GLN A 269 4.55 7.70 -10.79
C GLN A 269 4.31 7.40 -9.31
N ALA A 270 4.58 6.16 -8.87
CA ALA A 270 4.47 5.76 -7.48
C ALA A 270 5.51 6.50 -6.60
N LEU A 271 6.76 6.60 -7.04
CA LEU A 271 7.78 7.41 -6.37
C LEU A 271 7.32 8.87 -6.25
N MET A 272 6.91 9.50 -7.34
CA MET A 272 6.40 10.89 -7.34
C MET A 272 5.30 11.12 -6.30
N MET A 273 4.32 10.22 -6.20
CA MET A 273 3.24 10.34 -5.22
C MET A 273 3.71 10.07 -3.80
N THR A 274 4.54 9.03 -3.61
CA THR A 274 5.00 8.62 -2.28
C THR A 274 6.00 9.57 -1.65
N VAL A 275 6.89 10.22 -2.43
CA VAL A 275 7.80 11.24 -1.89
C VAL A 275 7.04 12.46 -1.39
N ARG A 276 5.98 12.88 -2.11
CA ARG A 276 5.09 13.95 -1.64
C ARG A 276 4.40 13.56 -0.34
N ALA A 277 3.92 12.31 -0.26
CA ALA A 277 3.19 11.83 0.91
C ALA A 277 4.11 11.76 2.13
N ARG A 278 5.36 11.31 1.93
CA ARG A 278 6.38 11.31 2.95
C ARG A 278 6.72 12.71 3.43
N ALA A 279 6.95 13.65 2.51
CA ALA A 279 7.21 15.05 2.85
C ALA A 279 6.05 15.64 3.67
N MET A 280 4.80 15.39 3.26
CA MET A 280 3.60 15.85 3.95
C MET A 280 3.46 15.24 5.36
N LEU A 281 3.71 13.94 5.52
CA LEU A 281 3.72 13.25 6.83
C LEU A 281 4.82 13.77 7.77
N GLN A 282 5.84 14.43 7.24
CA GLN A 282 6.94 15.05 7.98
C GLN A 282 6.79 16.57 8.12
N GLY A 283 5.66 17.14 7.71
CA GLY A 283 5.42 18.59 7.80
C GLY A 283 6.19 19.45 6.80
N ARG A 284 6.71 18.83 5.74
CA ARG A 284 7.45 19.54 4.68
C ARG A 284 6.53 19.89 3.52
N LEU A 285 6.70 21.11 3.00
CA LEU A 285 5.93 21.65 1.88
C LEU A 285 6.38 21.14 0.50
N ALA A 286 7.54 20.49 0.43
CA ALA A 286 8.09 19.88 -0.78
C ALA A 286 9.00 18.69 -0.42
N PRO A 287 9.06 17.67 -1.29
CA PRO A 287 9.97 16.54 -1.12
C PRO A 287 11.42 16.91 -1.44
N ASN A 288 12.35 16.11 -0.93
CA ASN A 288 13.79 16.20 -1.15
C ASN A 288 14.37 14.86 -1.63
N ALA A 289 15.68 14.79 -1.82
CA ALA A 289 16.36 13.56 -2.26
C ALA A 289 16.26 12.40 -1.25
N GLU A 290 16.21 12.70 0.05
CA GLU A 290 16.05 11.68 1.10
C GLU A 290 14.70 10.97 0.99
N ASP A 291 13.64 11.69 0.58
CA ASP A 291 12.35 11.05 0.30
C ASP A 291 12.44 10.01 -0.81
N VAL A 292 13.21 10.29 -1.87
CA VAL A 292 13.40 9.36 -2.99
C VAL A 292 14.13 8.10 -2.50
N LEU A 293 15.18 8.28 -1.69
CA LEU A 293 15.92 7.16 -1.09
C LEU A 293 15.02 6.29 -0.22
N ASP A 294 14.29 6.93 0.69
CA ASP A 294 13.43 6.23 1.64
C ASP A 294 12.28 5.51 0.94
N MET A 295 11.76 6.04 -0.17
CA MET A 295 10.69 5.41 -0.92
C MET A 295 11.16 4.42 -1.99
N ALA A 296 12.47 4.34 -2.27
CA ALA A 296 13.04 3.45 -3.28
C ALA A 296 12.63 1.99 -3.04
N ARG A 297 12.99 1.43 -1.87
CA ARG A 297 12.69 0.04 -1.54
C ARG A 297 11.19 -0.27 -1.52
N PRO A 298 10.33 0.43 -0.75
CA PRO A 298 8.91 0.13 -0.72
C PRO A 298 8.21 0.20 -2.09
N VAL A 299 8.69 1.05 -3.00
CA VAL A 299 8.09 1.21 -4.33
C VAL A 299 8.66 0.21 -5.34
N LEU A 300 9.93 -0.18 -5.21
CA LEU A 300 10.63 -0.98 -6.21
C LEU A 300 10.65 -2.49 -5.93
N SER A 301 10.56 -2.93 -4.66
CA SER A 301 10.69 -4.35 -4.28
C SER A 301 9.78 -5.31 -5.06
N HIS A 302 8.56 -4.88 -5.40
CA HIS A 302 7.58 -5.68 -6.14
C HIS A 302 7.47 -5.30 -7.63
N ARG A 303 8.35 -4.41 -8.11
CA ARG A 303 8.39 -3.88 -9.48
C ARG A 303 9.66 -4.22 -10.25
N MET A 304 10.41 -5.19 -9.76
CA MET A 304 11.54 -5.78 -10.45
C MET A 304 11.86 -7.13 -9.84
N ALA A 305 12.65 -7.92 -10.56
CA ALA A 305 13.06 -9.24 -10.10
C ALA A 305 14.52 -9.52 -10.44
N LEU A 306 15.17 -10.24 -9.53
CA LEU A 306 16.46 -10.87 -9.83
C LEU A 306 16.28 -12.04 -10.80
N ASN A 307 17.27 -12.26 -11.65
CA ASN A 307 17.34 -13.45 -12.51
C ASN A 307 17.65 -14.72 -11.71
N PHE A 308 17.45 -15.87 -12.35
CA PHE A 308 17.59 -17.17 -11.68
C PHE A 308 19.00 -17.37 -11.08
N ALA A 309 20.05 -16.96 -11.79
CA ALA A 309 21.42 -17.11 -11.32
C ALA A 309 21.69 -16.27 -10.06
N ALA A 310 21.23 -15.02 -10.04
CA ALA A 310 21.33 -14.14 -8.88
C ALA A 310 20.55 -14.68 -7.68
N ARG A 311 19.31 -15.14 -7.89
CA ARG A 311 18.53 -15.80 -6.82
C ARG A 311 19.22 -17.04 -6.28
N ALA A 312 19.81 -17.87 -7.15
CA ALA A 312 20.52 -19.09 -6.74
C ALA A 312 21.80 -18.81 -5.93
N ARG A 313 22.44 -17.66 -6.14
CA ARG A 313 23.58 -17.20 -5.31
C ARG A 313 23.16 -16.61 -3.96
N GLY A 314 21.86 -16.35 -3.76
CA GLY A 314 21.35 -15.67 -2.57
C GLY A 314 21.49 -14.15 -2.65
N ASP A 315 21.59 -13.57 -3.85
CA ASP A 315 21.64 -12.11 -4.01
C ASP A 315 20.33 -11.49 -3.48
N SER A 316 20.45 -10.39 -2.74
CA SER A 316 19.30 -9.68 -2.16
C SER A 316 18.87 -8.52 -3.06
N LEU A 317 17.62 -8.58 -3.53
CA LEU A 317 17.02 -7.48 -4.31
C LEU A 317 16.95 -6.19 -3.48
N ALA A 318 16.60 -6.36 -2.20
CA ALA A 318 16.52 -5.31 -1.22
C ALA A 318 17.86 -4.55 -1.07
N GLU A 319 18.96 -5.28 -0.92
CA GLU A 319 20.30 -4.68 -0.83
C GLU A 319 20.74 -4.02 -2.14
N LEU A 320 20.37 -4.60 -3.29
CA LEU A 320 20.63 -4.01 -4.59
C LEU A 320 19.92 -2.66 -4.74
N ILE A 321 18.66 -2.57 -4.30
CA ILE A 321 17.89 -1.33 -4.34
C ILE A 321 18.55 -0.25 -3.46
N ASP A 322 18.81 -0.57 -2.20
CA ASP A 322 19.39 0.39 -1.24
C ASP A 322 20.76 0.88 -1.69
N SER A 323 21.65 -0.04 -2.10
CA SER A 323 23.02 0.33 -2.50
C SER A 323 23.06 1.20 -3.76
N THR A 324 22.20 0.91 -4.74
CA THR A 324 22.09 1.71 -5.97
C THR A 324 21.50 3.09 -5.68
N ALA A 325 20.44 3.16 -4.86
CA ALA A 325 19.82 4.43 -4.47
C ALA A 325 20.79 5.35 -3.70
N VAL A 326 21.55 4.81 -2.75
CA VAL A 326 22.61 5.56 -2.05
C VAL A 326 23.72 6.03 -3.01
N GLY A 327 24.08 5.20 -3.99
CA GLY A 327 25.10 5.53 -4.99
C GLY A 327 24.74 6.73 -5.86
N LEU A 328 23.48 6.83 -6.29
CA LEU A 328 22.99 7.94 -7.11
C LEU A 328 23.05 9.28 -6.37
N ILE A 329 22.59 9.34 -5.13
CA ILE A 329 22.60 10.57 -4.32
C ILE A 329 24.02 11.07 -4.06
N ARG A 330 24.98 10.16 -3.82
CA ARG A 330 26.38 10.55 -3.64
C ARG A 330 27.00 11.13 -4.90
N THR A 331 26.56 10.66 -6.06
CA THR A 331 27.05 11.15 -7.36
C THR A 331 26.49 12.54 -7.64
N GLU A 332 25.21 12.78 -7.35
CA GLU A 332 24.58 14.09 -7.49
C GLU A 332 25.17 15.11 -6.51
N ALA A 333 25.47 14.72 -5.26
CA ALA A 333 26.12 15.60 -4.28
C ALA A 333 27.58 15.95 -4.64
N ALA A 334 28.21 15.20 -5.54
CA ALA A 334 29.59 15.41 -5.98
C ALA A 334 29.69 16.13 -7.34
N ALA A 335 28.58 16.30 -8.06
CA ALA A 335 28.47 16.98 -9.35
C ALA A 335 28.17 18.48 -9.17
#